data_AF-A0A7W0HZK2-F1
#
_entry.id   AF-A0A7W0HZK2-F1
#
_cell.length_a   1.000
_cell.length_b   1.000
_cell.length_c   1.000
_cell.angle_alpha   90.00
_cell.angle_beta   90.00
_cell.angle_gamma   90.00
#
_symmetry.space_group_name_H-M   'P 1'
#
loop_
_entity.id
_entity.type
_entity.pdbx_description
1 polymer ?
#
loop_
_entity_poly.entity_id
_entity_poly.type
_entity_poly.pdbx_seq_one_letter_code
_entity_poly.pdbx_strand_id
1 'polypeptide(L)'
;MIALTLMLAAAMPAPAEQAAIFKAAGATRRGTMWMMCAEEPRPEGAAIELYRDLNGDGRPESIVSEGGTFCYGAQEAGYAVLSKQPDGSWRKLTSGPGIAEPMKTKGAGGYPDLSIGGPGFCFPVVRWNGREYVNQRFEYEGKPCRPGR
;
A
#
# COMPACT_ATOMS: atom_id res chain seq x y z
N MET A 1 -6.17 8.45 -40.16
CA MET A 1 -6.68 8.77 -38.81
C MET A 1 -5.68 8.21 -37.81
N ILE A 2 -4.83 9.06 -37.23
CA ILE A 2 -3.87 8.64 -36.21
C ILE A 2 -4.59 8.73 -34.87
N ALA A 3 -4.86 7.58 -34.26
CA ALA A 3 -5.41 7.51 -32.90
C ALA A 3 -4.34 8.02 -31.94
N LEU A 4 -4.55 9.24 -31.41
CA LEU A 4 -3.73 9.80 -30.36
C LEU A 4 -4.13 9.13 -29.05
N THR A 5 -3.44 8.05 -28.69
CA THR A 5 -3.61 7.40 -27.38
C THR A 5 -3.12 8.37 -26.31
N LEU A 6 -4.03 9.04 -25.59
CA LEU A 6 -3.68 9.78 -24.38
C LEU A 6 -3.08 8.78 -23.39
N MET A 7 -1.79 8.90 -23.11
CA MET A 7 -1.22 8.33 -21.91
C MET A 7 -1.83 9.09 -20.72
N LEU A 8 -2.76 8.47 -19.98
CA LEU A 8 -3.12 8.96 -18.65
C LEU A 8 -1.86 8.83 -17.78
N ALA A 9 -1.20 9.96 -17.51
CA ALA A 9 -0.27 10.04 -16.40
C ALA A 9 -1.02 9.60 -15.13
N ALA A 10 -0.40 8.75 -14.30
CA ALA A 10 -0.93 8.44 -12.98
C ALA A 10 -1.02 9.75 -12.20
N ALA A 11 -2.21 10.32 -12.12
CA ALA A 11 -2.43 11.61 -11.49
C ALA A 11 -2.20 11.45 -10.00
N MET A 12 -1.26 12.21 -9.43
CA MET A 12 -1.18 12.33 -7.97
C MET A 12 -2.52 12.89 -7.44
N PRO A 13 -2.99 12.42 -6.28
CA PRO A 13 -4.23 12.92 -5.69
C PRO A 13 -4.10 14.43 -5.40
N ALA A 14 -5.21 15.16 -5.45
CA ALA A 14 -5.24 16.57 -5.04
C ALA A 14 -4.83 16.73 -3.56
N PRO A 15 -4.32 17.89 -3.10
CA PRO A 15 -3.80 18.03 -1.74
C PRO A 15 -4.77 17.66 -0.61
N ALA A 16 -6.06 17.97 -0.76
CA ALA A 16 -7.08 17.59 0.21
C ALA A 16 -7.28 16.07 0.26
N GLU A 17 -7.21 15.42 -0.90
CA GLU A 17 -7.30 13.97 -1.04
C GLU A 17 -6.07 13.29 -0.45
N GLN A 18 -4.86 13.81 -0.71
CA GLN A 18 -3.62 13.34 -0.08
C GLN A 18 -3.73 13.38 1.45
N ALA A 19 -4.21 14.49 2.00
CA ALA A 19 -4.40 14.62 3.45
C ALA A 19 -5.42 13.61 3.99
N ALA A 20 -6.48 13.29 3.25
CA ALA A 20 -7.45 12.26 3.64
C ALA A 20 -6.84 10.85 3.62
N ILE A 21 -6.04 10.54 2.59
CA ILE A 21 -5.28 9.29 2.44
C ILE A 21 -4.31 9.13 3.62
N PHE A 22 -3.47 10.12 3.90
CA PHE A 22 -2.52 10.06 5.01
C PHE A 22 -3.22 9.87 6.37
N LYS A 23 -4.30 10.62 6.63
CA LYS A 23 -5.09 10.42 7.87
C LYS A 23 -5.65 9.00 7.96
N ALA A 24 -6.19 8.46 6.87
CA ALA A 24 -6.71 7.09 6.84
C ALA A 24 -5.61 6.03 6.97
N ALA A 25 -4.37 6.32 6.52
CA ALA A 25 -3.19 5.52 6.80
C ALA A 25 -2.80 5.50 8.29
N GLY A 26 -3.38 6.38 9.11
CA GLY A 26 -3.02 6.59 10.51
C GLY A 26 -1.86 7.56 10.68
N ALA A 27 -1.46 8.27 9.62
CA ALA A 27 -0.39 9.24 9.69
C ALA A 27 -0.83 10.52 10.42
N THR A 28 0.07 11.08 11.20
CA THR A 28 -0.10 12.36 11.88
C THR A 28 0.76 13.43 11.21
N ARG A 29 0.32 14.70 11.25
CA ARG A 29 1.06 15.77 10.60
C ARG A 29 2.04 16.41 11.57
N ARG A 30 3.33 16.47 11.20
CA ARG A 30 4.40 17.16 11.93
C ARG A 30 5.00 18.24 11.03
N GLY A 31 4.57 19.49 11.23
CA GLY A 31 4.92 20.59 10.32
C GLY A 31 4.33 20.36 8.93
N THR A 32 5.19 20.26 7.91
CA THR A 32 4.78 19.98 6.52
C THR A 32 4.70 18.49 6.20
N MET A 33 5.21 17.62 7.07
CA MET A 33 5.37 16.20 6.83
C MET A 33 4.23 15.38 7.44
N TRP A 34 3.89 14.27 6.80
CA TRP A 34 3.02 13.23 7.35
C TRP A 34 3.88 12.11 7.91
N MET A 35 3.49 11.59 9.07
CA MET A 35 4.26 10.63 9.84
C MET A 35 3.39 9.41 10.16
N MET A 36 3.70 8.24 9.62
CA MET A 36 3.05 7.00 10.05
C MET A 36 3.58 6.53 11.41
N CYS A 37 4.84 6.84 11.70
CA CYS A 37 5.50 6.64 12.97
C CYS A 37 5.95 7.98 13.56
N ALA A 38 5.25 8.43 14.59
CA ALA A 38 5.53 9.73 15.22
C ALA A 38 6.87 9.76 15.98
N GLU A 39 7.40 8.60 16.36
CA GLU A 39 8.59 8.44 17.20
C GLU A 39 9.90 8.34 16.40
N GLU A 40 9.83 8.25 15.06
CA GLU A 40 11.01 8.17 14.20
C GLU A 40 11.92 9.39 14.43
N PRO A 41 13.17 9.19 14.91
CA PRO A 41 14.08 10.30 15.23
C PRO A 41 14.58 11.05 13.99
N ARG A 42 14.68 10.39 12.83
CA ARG A 42 15.11 11.02 11.56
C ARG A 42 14.11 10.74 10.45
N PRO A 43 12.91 11.31 10.54
CA PRO A 43 11.84 10.94 9.64
C PRO A 43 12.01 11.56 8.26
N GLU A 44 11.86 10.72 7.24
CA GLU A 44 11.72 11.15 5.84
C GLU A 44 10.25 11.46 5.48
N GLY A 45 9.33 10.94 6.29
CA GLY A 45 7.89 11.12 6.15
C GLY A 45 7.23 10.04 5.31
N ALA A 46 5.92 9.91 5.52
CA ALA A 46 5.08 9.04 4.73
C ALA A 46 4.87 9.58 3.32
N ALA A 47 4.88 8.69 2.33
CA ALA A 47 4.64 8.98 0.93
C ALA A 47 3.49 8.14 0.37
N ILE A 48 2.77 8.70 -0.61
CA ILE A 48 1.77 7.96 -1.38
C ILE A 48 2.49 7.34 -2.58
N GLU A 49 2.78 6.05 -2.48
CA GLU A 49 3.47 5.27 -3.51
C GLU A 49 2.57 4.92 -4.69
N LEU A 50 1.28 4.74 -4.41
CA LEU A 50 0.30 4.35 -5.40
C LEU A 50 -1.01 5.07 -5.18
N TYR A 51 -1.64 5.46 -6.28
CA TYR A 51 -2.99 6.01 -6.32
C TYR A 51 -3.65 5.64 -7.66
N ARG A 52 -4.46 4.59 -7.67
CA ARG A 52 -5.22 4.13 -8.86
C ARG A 52 -6.25 3.09 -8.46
N ASP A 53 -7.23 2.87 -9.32
CA ASP A 53 -8.18 1.77 -9.18
C ASP A 53 -7.46 0.41 -9.34
N LEU A 54 -7.43 -0.38 -8.26
CA LEU A 54 -6.81 -1.70 -8.25
C LEU A 54 -7.86 -2.82 -8.39
N ASN A 55 -9.07 -2.60 -7.86
CA ASN A 55 -10.11 -3.63 -7.82
C ASN A 55 -11.06 -3.61 -9.03
N GLY A 56 -11.08 -2.51 -9.80
CA GLY A 56 -11.91 -2.30 -10.97
C GLY A 56 -13.29 -1.70 -10.68
N ASP A 57 -13.49 -1.09 -9.51
CA ASP A 57 -14.79 -0.53 -9.09
C ASP A 57 -14.98 0.95 -9.47
N GLY A 58 -14.00 1.54 -10.16
CA GLY A 58 -14.00 2.94 -10.59
C GLY A 58 -13.53 3.92 -9.52
N ARG A 59 -13.17 3.45 -8.32
CA ARG A 59 -12.58 4.28 -7.25
C ARG A 59 -11.12 3.87 -7.02
N PRO A 60 -10.25 4.81 -6.62
CA PRO A 60 -8.86 4.50 -6.40
C PRO A 60 -8.62 3.78 -5.07
N GLU A 61 -7.66 2.87 -5.10
CA GLU A 61 -6.90 2.45 -3.93
C GLU A 61 -5.62 3.28 -3.81
N SER A 62 -5.03 3.26 -2.62
CA SER A 62 -3.74 3.88 -2.36
C SER A 62 -2.85 3.02 -1.48
N ILE A 63 -1.55 3.09 -1.72
CA ILE A 63 -0.51 2.54 -0.83
C ILE A 63 0.28 3.72 -0.30
N VAL A 64 0.34 3.80 1.03
CA VAL A 64 1.18 4.74 1.75
C VAL A 64 2.33 3.97 2.38
N SER A 65 3.56 4.45 2.27
CA SER A 65 4.70 3.88 2.99
C SER A 65 5.51 4.94 3.72
N GLU A 66 6.25 4.49 4.72
CA GLU A 66 7.24 5.29 5.44
C GLU A 66 8.45 4.40 5.73
N GLY A 67 9.65 4.92 5.51
CA GLY A 67 10.90 4.27 5.89
C GLY A 67 11.25 4.52 7.35
N GLY A 68 11.99 3.60 7.96
CA GLY A 68 12.49 3.77 9.33
C GLY A 68 12.67 2.44 10.05
N THR A 69 13.90 2.12 10.43
CA THR A 69 14.18 0.94 11.24
C THR A 69 13.69 1.08 12.68
N PHE A 70 13.48 2.31 13.17
CA PHE A 70 12.99 2.55 14.52
C PHE A 70 11.62 1.91 14.74
N CYS A 71 10.73 2.05 13.76
CA CYS A 71 9.34 1.63 13.88
C CYS A 71 9.06 0.31 13.18
N TYR A 72 9.83 -0.02 12.14
CA TYR A 72 9.59 -1.17 11.28
C TYR A 72 10.67 -2.26 11.39
N GLY A 73 11.69 -2.03 12.23
CA GLY A 73 12.74 -3.00 12.51
C GLY A 73 13.49 -3.43 11.24
N ALA A 74 13.72 -4.74 11.12
CA ALA A 74 14.46 -5.34 10.00
C ALA A 74 13.73 -5.24 8.65
N GLN A 75 12.46 -4.83 8.62
CA GLN A 75 11.74 -4.61 7.36
C GLN A 75 12.04 -3.23 6.75
N GLU A 76 12.67 -2.33 7.53
CA GLU A 76 13.15 -0.99 7.13
C GLU A 76 12.07 -0.01 6.63
N ALA A 77 10.84 -0.47 6.42
CA ALA A 77 9.70 0.32 6.01
C ALA A 77 8.39 -0.27 6.56
N GLY A 78 7.35 0.55 6.61
CA GLY A 78 5.98 0.11 6.85
C GLY A 78 5.04 0.64 5.79
N TYR A 79 3.88 0.00 5.68
CA TYR A 79 2.88 0.31 4.68
C TYR A 79 1.47 0.40 5.27
N ALA A 80 0.60 1.11 4.57
CA ALA A 80 -0.85 1.04 4.71
C ALA A 80 -1.50 0.99 3.33
N VAL A 81 -2.39 0.02 3.11
CA VAL A 81 -3.22 -0.08 1.91
C VAL A 81 -4.62 0.41 2.21
N LEU A 82 -5.11 1.32 1.39
CA LEU A 82 -6.37 2.03 1.57
C LEU A 82 -7.24 1.88 0.33
N SER A 83 -8.56 1.87 0.52
CA SER A 83 -9.54 1.89 -0.58
C SER A 83 -10.53 3.02 -0.38
N LYS A 84 -10.80 3.77 -1.45
CA LYS A 84 -11.81 4.83 -1.43
C LYS A 84 -13.21 4.21 -1.48
N GLN A 85 -14.04 4.56 -0.52
CA GLN A 85 -15.39 4.05 -0.37
C GLN A 85 -16.39 4.87 -1.23
N PRO A 86 -17.61 4.34 -1.48
CA PRO A 86 -18.62 5.03 -2.28
C PRO A 86 -19.02 6.42 -1.75
N ASP A 87 -18.94 6.64 -0.44
CA ASP A 87 -19.21 7.93 0.22
C ASP A 87 -18.03 8.91 0.14
N GLY A 88 -16.94 8.53 -0.53
CA GLY A 88 -15.72 9.32 -0.67
C GLY A 88 -14.75 9.20 0.50
N SER A 89 -15.11 8.49 1.57
CA SER A 89 -14.20 8.23 2.70
C SER A 89 -13.12 7.21 2.32
N TRP A 90 -12.01 7.22 3.06
CA TRP A 90 -10.92 6.25 2.89
C TRP A 90 -10.97 5.21 4.00
N ARG A 91 -10.97 3.93 3.62
CA ARG A 91 -10.91 2.80 4.54
C ARG A 91 -9.57 2.11 4.44
N LYS A 92 -8.92 1.88 5.58
CA LYS A 92 -7.71 1.04 5.65
C LYS A 92 -8.08 -0.42 5.49
N LEU A 93 -7.48 -1.08 4.50
CA LEU A 93 -7.69 -2.49 4.22
C LEU A 93 -6.71 -3.38 5.01
N THR A 94 -5.45 -2.95 5.08
CA THR A 94 -4.36 -3.62 5.79
C THR A 94 -3.19 -2.66 6.00
N SER A 95 -2.34 -2.95 6.97
CA SER A 95 -1.09 -2.22 7.25
C SER A 95 -0.13 -3.11 8.02
N GLY A 96 1.16 -2.82 7.92
CA GLY A 96 2.18 -3.54 8.68
C GLY A 96 3.59 -3.14 8.29
N PRO A 97 4.60 -3.78 8.88
CA PRO A 97 5.98 -3.65 8.42
C PRO A 97 6.16 -4.34 7.06
N GLY A 98 7.08 -3.83 6.25
CA GLY A 98 7.38 -4.27 4.89
C GLY A 98 6.92 -3.29 3.81
N ILE A 99 7.04 -3.72 2.56
CA ILE A 99 6.68 -2.97 1.36
C ILE A 99 5.54 -3.71 0.65
N ALA A 100 4.35 -3.12 0.60
CA ALA A 100 3.21 -3.75 -0.08
C ALA A 100 3.24 -3.49 -1.59
N GLU A 101 3.18 -4.56 -2.38
CA GLU A 101 3.16 -4.51 -3.83
C GLU A 101 1.94 -5.25 -4.40
N PRO A 102 1.07 -4.57 -5.18
CA PRO A 102 -0.05 -5.22 -5.83
C PRO A 102 0.39 -6.22 -6.90
N MET A 103 -0.15 -7.43 -6.82
CA MET A 103 0.09 -8.49 -7.79
C MET A 103 -0.98 -8.51 -8.89
N LYS A 104 -0.72 -9.28 -9.95
CA LYS A 104 -1.69 -9.52 -11.04
C LYS A 104 -2.83 -10.46 -10.63
N THR A 105 -2.58 -11.35 -9.67
CA THR A 105 -3.61 -12.26 -9.13
C THR A 105 -4.55 -11.49 -8.22
N LYS A 106 -5.80 -11.94 -8.12
CA LYS A 106 -6.87 -11.23 -7.41
C LYS A 106 -7.59 -12.15 -6.42
N GLY A 107 -8.05 -11.55 -5.32
CA GLY A 107 -8.97 -12.12 -4.35
C GLY A 107 -10.42 -11.71 -4.61
N ALA A 108 -11.22 -11.73 -3.54
CA ALA A 108 -12.64 -11.35 -3.63
C ALA A 108 -12.81 -9.87 -4.02
N GLY A 109 -13.91 -9.54 -4.71
CA GLY A 109 -14.21 -8.17 -5.11
C GLY A 109 -13.18 -7.54 -6.07
N GLY A 110 -12.31 -8.33 -6.68
CA GLY A 110 -11.33 -7.86 -7.66
C GLY A 110 -10.06 -7.25 -7.05
N TYR A 111 -9.96 -7.17 -5.71
CA TYR A 111 -8.75 -6.68 -5.04
C TYR A 111 -7.54 -7.55 -5.37
N PRO A 112 -6.38 -6.95 -5.69
CA PRO A 112 -5.17 -7.72 -5.99
C PRO A 112 -4.70 -8.47 -4.74
N ASP A 113 -4.04 -9.60 -4.95
CA ASP A 113 -3.15 -10.13 -3.91
C ASP A 113 -2.02 -9.11 -3.69
N LEU A 114 -1.46 -9.06 -2.49
CA LEU A 114 -0.32 -8.19 -2.17
C LEU A 114 0.88 -9.05 -1.81
N SER A 115 2.02 -8.81 -2.44
CA SER A 115 3.31 -9.25 -1.93
C SER A 115 3.76 -8.26 -0.85
N ILE A 116 4.14 -8.74 0.33
CA ILE A 116 4.71 -7.89 1.38
C ILE A 116 6.22 -8.13 1.40
N GLY A 117 6.93 -7.30 0.65
CA GLY A 117 8.38 -7.32 0.53
C GLY A 117 9.11 -6.69 1.72
N GLY A 118 10.42 -6.60 1.56
CA GLY A 118 11.38 -6.10 2.54
C GLY A 118 12.76 -6.73 2.26
N PRO A 119 13.77 -6.49 3.11
CA PRO A 119 15.03 -7.19 2.98
C PRO A 119 14.87 -8.72 3.08
N GLY A 120 15.60 -9.45 2.23
CA GLY A 120 15.68 -10.92 2.27
C GLY A 120 14.99 -11.63 1.10
N PHE A 121 14.47 -12.82 1.41
CA PHE A 121 13.92 -13.76 0.44
C PHE A 121 12.67 -14.41 1.03
N CYS A 122 11.75 -14.83 0.17
CA CYS A 122 10.52 -15.51 0.55
C CYS A 122 9.50 -14.64 1.31
N PHE A 123 8.67 -13.94 0.54
CA PHE A 123 7.73 -12.95 1.04
C PHE A 123 6.32 -13.52 1.15
N PRO A 124 5.54 -13.13 2.18
CA PRO A 124 4.14 -13.50 2.26
C PRO A 124 3.37 -12.80 1.14
N VAL A 125 2.48 -13.57 0.51
CA VAL A 125 1.43 -13.07 -0.36
C VAL A 125 0.12 -13.15 0.39
N VAL A 126 -0.49 -11.99 0.62
CA VAL A 126 -1.78 -11.88 1.29
C VAL A 126 -2.89 -11.67 0.27
N ARG A 127 -4.04 -12.31 0.50
CA ARG A 127 -5.21 -12.24 -0.37
C ARG A 127 -6.41 -11.67 0.37
N TRP A 128 -7.13 -10.76 -0.29
CA TRP A 128 -8.42 -10.28 0.21
C TRP A 128 -9.48 -11.39 0.14
N ASN A 129 -10.05 -11.75 1.28
CA ASN A 129 -11.07 -12.81 1.39
C ASN A 129 -12.52 -12.28 1.34
N GLY A 130 -12.72 -10.98 1.12
CA GLY A 130 -14.02 -10.31 1.19
C GLY A 130 -14.18 -9.44 2.44
N ARG A 131 -13.33 -9.64 3.45
CA ARG A 131 -13.36 -8.94 4.74
C ARG A 131 -12.01 -8.39 5.16
N GLU A 132 -10.94 -9.15 4.95
CA GLU A 132 -9.57 -8.78 5.33
C GLU A 132 -8.54 -9.45 4.40
N TYR A 133 -7.31 -8.94 4.44
CA TYR A 133 -6.17 -9.61 3.81
C TYR A 133 -5.64 -10.72 4.72
N VAL A 134 -5.66 -11.95 4.23
CA VAL A 134 -5.13 -13.13 4.96
C VAL A 134 -3.92 -13.69 4.22
N ASN A 135 -2.96 -14.25 4.96
CA ASN A 135 -1.83 -14.94 4.35
C ASN A 135 -2.33 -16.10 3.50
N GLN A 136 -1.93 -16.12 2.23
CA GLN A 136 -2.32 -17.16 1.30
C GLN A 136 -1.17 -18.13 1.00
N ARG A 137 0.04 -17.59 0.78
CA ARG A 137 1.23 -18.35 0.41
C ARG A 137 2.48 -17.51 0.67
N PHE A 138 3.64 -18.14 0.52
CA PHE A 138 4.91 -17.45 0.44
C PHE A 138 5.55 -17.71 -0.93
N GLU A 139 6.14 -16.68 -1.51
CA GLU A 139 6.87 -16.79 -2.76
C GLU A 139 8.09 -15.87 -2.84
N TYR A 140 8.99 -16.20 -3.75
CA TYR A 140 10.10 -15.35 -4.17
C TYR A 140 10.25 -15.46 -5.69
N GLU A 141 10.23 -14.33 -6.41
CA GLU A 141 10.27 -14.29 -7.88
C GLU A 141 9.20 -15.19 -8.54
N GLY A 142 7.99 -15.21 -7.97
CA GLY A 142 6.87 -16.03 -8.46
C GLY A 142 6.99 -17.53 -8.18
N LYS A 143 8.00 -17.98 -7.43
CA LYS A 143 8.18 -19.39 -7.05
C LYS A 143 7.81 -19.61 -5.59
N PRO A 144 7.07 -20.69 -5.26
CA PRO A 144 6.79 -21.04 -3.87
C PRO A 144 8.06 -21.21 -3.04
N CYS A 145 8.02 -20.76 -1.79
CA CYS A 145 9.15 -20.86 -0.88
C CYS A 145 8.67 -21.10 0.56
N ARG A 146 9.62 -21.32 1.48
CA ARG A 146 9.36 -21.41 2.91
C ARG A 146 10.17 -20.34 3.64
N PRO A 147 9.55 -19.49 4.47
CA PRO A 147 10.30 -18.54 5.27
C PRO A 147 11.25 -19.30 6.20
N GLY A 148 12.42 -18.72 6.45
CA GLY A 148 13.34 -19.22 7.48
C GLY A 148 12.62 -19.25 8.83
N ARG A 149 12.93 -20.26 9.65
CA ARG A 149 12.45 -20.32 11.03
C ARG A 149 13.15 -19.28 11.90
#